data_AF-A0A9D7CY66-F1
#
_entry.id   AF-A0A9D7CY66-F1
#
_cell.length_a   1.000
_cell.length_b   1.000
_cell.length_c   1.000
_cell.angle_alpha   90.00
_cell.angle_beta   90.00
_cell.angle_gamma   90.00
#
_symmetry.space_group_name_H-M   'P 1'
#
loop_
_entity.id
_entity.type
_entity.pdbx_description
1 polymer ?
#
loop_
_entity_poly.entity_id
_entity_poly.type
_entity_poly.pdbx_seq_one_letter_code
_entity_poly.pdbx_strand_id
1 'polypeptide(L)'
;MTPSSDDRAALPPAAPGPPAVGWPFDRILIARDGATREMTPEQFFALPLAERIEVVVQRRASFWAGSAEVDAKEALARIRAARARAH
;
A
#
# COMPACT_ATOMS: atom_id res chain seq x y z
N MET A 1 -19.98 20.79 27.04
CA MET A 1 -18.75 20.07 27.43
C MET A 1 -18.70 18.78 26.62
N THR A 2 -17.86 18.70 25.59
CA THR A 2 -17.47 17.43 24.93
C THR A 2 -16.10 17.01 25.48
N PRO A 3 -15.87 15.71 25.65
CA PRO A 3 -15.07 14.97 24.67
C PRO A 3 -15.81 13.70 24.19
N SER A 4 -15.80 13.39 22.90
CA SER A 4 -14.79 12.56 22.23
C SER A 4 -14.96 11.07 22.57
N SER A 5 -15.68 10.37 21.68
CA SER A 5 -15.56 8.93 21.45
C SER A 5 -15.79 8.74 19.95
N ASP A 6 -14.76 9.10 19.18
CA ASP A 6 -14.64 8.72 17.78
C ASP A 6 -14.24 7.23 17.76
N ASP A 7 -15.23 6.38 17.97
CA ASP A 7 -15.13 4.93 17.74
C ASP A 7 -15.05 4.72 16.22
N ARG A 8 -13.89 5.03 15.63
CA ARG A 8 -13.55 4.55 14.29
C ARG A 8 -13.23 3.08 14.45
N ALA A 9 -14.30 2.28 14.49
CA ALA A 9 -14.25 0.86 14.23
C ALA A 9 -13.23 0.62 13.11
N ALA A 10 -12.14 -0.04 13.47
CA ALA A 10 -11.14 -0.51 12.53
C ALA A 10 -11.89 -1.27 11.45
N LEU A 11 -11.89 -0.72 10.22
CA LEU A 11 -12.41 -1.42 9.07
C LEU A 11 -11.78 -2.81 9.07
N PRO A 12 -12.57 -3.91 9.03
CA PRO A 12 -12.00 -5.22 8.83
C PRO A 12 -11.15 -5.14 7.56
N PRO A 13 -9.91 -5.68 7.56
CA PRO A 13 -9.07 -5.64 6.37
C PRO A 13 -9.88 -6.22 5.23
N ALA A 14 -9.95 -5.50 4.11
CA ALA A 14 -10.66 -5.99 2.95
C ALA A 14 -10.13 -7.39 2.63
N ALA A 15 -11.04 -8.33 2.35
CA ALA A 15 -10.66 -9.69 2.01
C ALA A 15 -9.57 -9.62 0.92
N PRO A 16 -8.42 -10.30 1.11
CA PRO A 16 -7.32 -10.22 0.15
C PRO A 16 -7.86 -10.67 -1.21
N GLY A 17 -7.94 -9.73 -2.15
CA GLY A 17 -8.18 -10.06 -3.54
C GLY A 17 -7.08 -11.00 -4.04
N PRO A 18 -7.35 -11.84 -5.05
CA PRO A 18 -6.28 -12.61 -5.67
C PRO A 18 -5.15 -11.66 -6.10
N PRO A 19 -3.87 -12.06 -5.94
CA PRO A 19 -2.75 -11.21 -6.31
C PRO A 19 -2.87 -10.80 -7.77
N ALA A 20 -2.84 -9.50 -8.03
CA ALA A 20 -2.82 -8.97 -9.38
C ALA A 20 -1.60 -9.58 -10.11
N VAL A 21 -1.87 -10.33 -11.18
CA VAL A 21 -0.86 -11.09 -11.93
C VAL A 21 0.26 -10.14 -12.38
N GLY A 22 1.45 -10.27 -11.78
CA GLY A 22 2.64 -9.50 -12.13
C GLY A 22 3.24 -8.61 -11.04
N TRP A 23 2.57 -8.42 -9.90
CA TRP A 23 3.09 -7.59 -8.80
C TRP A 23 3.59 -8.44 -7.61
N PRO A 24 4.65 -8.04 -6.90
CA PRO A 24 5.16 -8.77 -5.73
C PRO A 24 4.33 -8.54 -4.45
N PHE A 25 3.23 -7.80 -4.54
CA PHE A 25 2.29 -7.48 -3.46
C PHE A 25 0.88 -7.32 -4.05
N ASP A 26 -0.15 -7.63 -3.27
CA ASP A 26 -1.57 -7.50 -3.65
C ASP A 26 -2.25 -6.26 -3.06
N ARG A 27 -1.68 -5.68 -2.00
CA ARG A 27 -2.24 -4.48 -1.37
C ARG A 27 -1.20 -3.60 -0.73
N ILE A 28 -1.57 -2.33 -0.58
CA ILE A 28 -0.74 -1.26 -0.03
C ILE A 28 -1.58 -0.53 1.02
N LEU A 29 -1.06 -0.45 2.23
CA LEU A 29 -1.65 0.32 3.31
C LEU A 29 -0.92 1.66 3.43
N ILE A 30 -1.66 2.77 3.37
CA ILE A 30 -1.13 4.12 3.53
C ILE A 30 -1.66 4.73 4.81
N ALA A 31 -0.77 5.08 5.74
CA ALA A 31 -1.10 5.87 6.92
C ALA A 31 -1.11 7.37 6.55
N ARG A 32 -2.28 8.02 6.62
CA ARG A 32 -2.45 9.46 6.36
C ARG A 32 -3.40 10.06 7.40
N ASP A 33 -2.96 11.14 8.05
CA ASP A 33 -3.78 11.94 8.97
C ASP A 33 -4.48 11.11 10.08
N GLY A 34 -3.76 10.10 10.61
CA GLY A 34 -4.27 9.21 11.66
C GLY A 34 -5.23 8.12 11.17
N ALA A 35 -5.48 8.02 9.86
CA ALA A 35 -6.24 6.94 9.24
C ALA A 35 -5.34 6.06 8.37
N THR A 36 -5.66 4.77 8.30
CA THR A 36 -5.02 3.85 7.35
C THR A 36 -5.95 3.63 6.18
N ARG A 37 -5.46 3.85 4.97
CA ARG A 37 -6.19 3.58 3.73
C ARG A 37 -5.57 2.39 3.01
N GLU A 38 -6.36 1.35 2.78
CA GLU A 38 -5.99 0.21 1.95
C GLU A 38 -6.21 0.55 0.46
N MET A 39 -5.24 0.22 -0.37
CA MET A 39 -5.24 0.46 -1.82
C MET A 39 -4.65 -0.72 -2.56
N THR A 40 -5.13 -1.00 -3.78
CA THR A 40 -4.50 -1.98 -4.67
C THR A 40 -3.25 -1.38 -5.34
N PRO A 41 -2.33 -2.20 -5.90
CA PRO A 41 -1.21 -1.72 -6.70
C PRO A 41 -1.64 -0.72 -7.77
N GLU A 42 -2.69 -1.04 -8.52
CA GLU A 42 -3.21 -0.21 -9.61
C GLU A 42 -3.67 1.16 -9.09
N GLN A 43 -4.41 1.17 -7.98
CA GLN A 43 -4.87 2.41 -7.35
C GLN A 43 -3.70 3.25 -6.85
N PHE A 44 -2.69 2.61 -6.24
CA PHE A 44 -1.49 3.30 -5.80
C PHE A 44 -0.72 3.89 -6.98
N PHE A 45 -0.53 3.13 -8.07
CA PHE A 45 0.18 3.62 -9.25
C PHE A 45 -0.63 4.64 -10.07
N ALA A 46 -1.94 4.75 -9.85
CA ALA A 46 -2.77 5.81 -10.39
C ALA A 46 -2.61 7.15 -9.65
N LEU A 47 -2.06 7.16 -8.43
CA LEU A 47 -1.79 8.40 -7.70
C LEU A 47 -0.76 9.27 -8.43
N PRO A 48 -0.82 10.60 -8.24
CA PRO A 48 0.22 11.51 -8.71
C PRO A 48 1.61 11.03 -8.28
N LEU A 49 2.61 11.19 -9.15
CA LEU A 49 3.99 10.78 -8.86
C LEU A 49 4.51 11.41 -7.56
N ALA A 50 4.25 12.70 -7.36
CA ALA A 50 4.64 13.43 -6.16
C ALA A 50 4.05 12.80 -4.89
N GLU A 51 2.76 12.45 -4.91
CA GLU A 51 2.08 11.82 -3.79
C GLU A 51 2.69 10.44 -3.49
N ARG A 52 2.89 9.60 -4.53
CA ARG A 52 3.55 8.29 -4.36
C ARG A 52 4.95 8.40 -3.74
N ILE A 53 5.75 9.36 -4.20
CA ILE A 53 7.08 9.60 -3.64
C ILE A 53 6.95 10.04 -2.19
N GLU A 54 6.04 10.94 -1.88
CA GLU A 54 5.81 11.44 -0.53
C GLU A 54 5.48 10.31 0.45
N VAL A 55 4.49 9.48 0.14
CA VAL A 55 4.10 8.37 1.05
C VAL A 55 5.21 7.33 1.22
N VAL A 56 6.02 7.07 0.19
CA VAL A 56 7.16 6.14 0.29
C VAL A 56 8.30 6.75 1.10
N VAL A 57 8.67 8.02 0.84
CA VAL A 57 9.77 8.70 1.53
C VAL A 57 9.45 8.92 3.01
N GLN A 58 8.19 9.27 3.33
CA GLN A 58 7.72 9.42 4.70
C GLN A 58 7.50 8.08 5.42
N ARG A 59 7.77 6.93 4.76
CA ARG A 59 7.55 5.58 5.28
C ARG A 59 6.12 5.35 5.79
N ARG A 60 5.16 5.98 5.12
CA ARG A 60 3.73 5.86 5.42
C ARG A 60 3.05 4.75 4.64
N ALA A 61 3.73 4.16 3.65
CA ALA A 61 3.24 3.05 2.85
C ALA A 61 3.83 1.72 3.34
N SER A 62 2.97 0.76 3.66
CA SER A 62 3.31 -0.65 3.88
C SER A 62 2.76 -1.50 2.73
N PHE A 63 3.60 -2.39 2.19
CA PHE A 63 3.24 -3.26 1.07
C PHE A 63 2.97 -4.67 1.61
N TRP A 64 1.92 -5.34 1.16
CA TRP A 64 1.53 -6.65 1.68
C TRP A 64 1.29 -7.65 0.55
N ALA A 65 1.75 -8.88 0.76
CA ALA A 65 1.52 -10.05 -0.06
C ALA A 65 0.75 -11.10 0.78
N GLY A 66 -0.56 -11.21 0.59
CA GLY A 66 -1.45 -12.04 1.39
C GLY A 66 -1.44 -11.57 2.85
N SER A 67 -0.93 -12.40 3.74
CA SER A 67 -0.78 -12.10 5.18
C SER A 67 0.61 -11.61 5.58
N ALA A 68 1.55 -11.49 4.63
CA ALA A 68 2.92 -11.07 4.90
C ALA A 68 3.16 -9.62 4.47
N GLU A 69 3.77 -8.83 5.34
CA GLU A 69 4.31 -7.52 4.96
C GLU A 69 5.58 -7.72 4.14
N VAL A 70 5.69 -7.02 3.02
CA VAL A 70 6.83 -7.04 2.11
C VAL A 70 7.63 -5.76 2.30
N ASP A 71 8.94 -5.91 2.47
CA ASP A 71 9.83 -4.75 2.54
C ASP A 71 9.71 -3.90 1.27
N ALA A 72 9.41 -2.61 1.43
CA ALA A 72 9.23 -1.68 0.33
C ALA A 72 10.43 -1.61 -0.62
N LYS A 73 11.66 -1.72 -0.10
CA LYS A 73 12.90 -1.74 -0.89
C LYS A 73 12.97 -3.01 -1.73
N GLU A 74 12.61 -4.15 -1.14
CA GLU A 74 12.59 -5.43 -1.85
C GLU A 74 11.49 -5.46 -2.92
N ALA A 75 10.30 -4.97 -2.60
CA ALA A 75 9.19 -4.84 -3.53
C ALA A 75 9.55 -3.95 -4.73
N LEU A 76 10.14 -2.78 -4.50
CA LEU A 76 10.59 -1.87 -5.56
C LEU A 76 11.71 -2.47 -6.41
N ALA A 77 12.66 -3.19 -5.80
CA ALA A 77 13.72 -3.88 -6.52
C ALA A 77 13.16 -4.97 -7.43
N ARG A 78 12.20 -5.76 -6.94
CA ARG A 78 11.52 -6.81 -7.72
C ARG A 78 10.74 -6.23 -8.90
N ILE A 79 10.02 -5.12 -8.71
CA ILE A 79 9.32 -4.40 -9.80
C ILE A 79 10.32 -3.94 -10.88
N ARG A 80 11.43 -3.32 -10.48
CA ARG A 80 12.47 -2.88 -11.43
C ARG A 80 13.04 -4.06 -12.22
N ALA A 81 13.31 -5.18 -11.55
CA ALA A 81 13.81 -6.39 -12.20
C ALA A 81 12.78 -7.00 -13.15
N ALA A 82 11.50 -7.03 -12.79
CA ALA A 82 10.42 -7.52 -13.66
C ALA A 82 10.27 -6.67 -14.92
N ARG A 83 10.35 -5.34 -14.80
CA ARG A 83 10.33 -4.41 -15.94
C ARG A 83 11.54 -4.55 -16.86
N ALA A 84 12.73 -4.76 -16.29
CA ALA A 84 13.96 -4.92 -17.07
C ALA A 84 14.00 -6.21 -17.91
N ARG A 85 13.23 -7.24 -17.54
CA ARG A 85 13.12 -8.51 -18.28
C ARG A 85 12.00 -8.54 -19.33
N ALA A 86 11.12 -7.54 -19.31
CA ALA A 86 10.02 -7.39 -20.26
C ALA A 86 10.43 -6.60 -21.53
N HIS A 87 11.68 -6.14 -21.58
CA HIS A 87 12.37 -5.58 -22.73
C HIS A 87 13.49 -6.50 -23.18
#